data_AF-A0A352XQ70-F1
#
_entry.id   AF-A0A352XQ70-F1
#
_cell.length_a   1.000
_cell.length_b   1.000
_cell.length_c   1.000
_cell.angle_alpha   90.00
_cell.angle_beta   90.00
_cell.angle_gamma   90.00
#
_symmetry.space_group_name_H-M   'P 1'
#
loop_
_entity.id
_entity.type
_entity.pdbx_description
1 polymer ?
#
loop_
_entity_poly.entity_id
_entity_poly.type
_entity_poly.pdbx_seq_one_letter_code
_entity_poly.pdbx_strand_id
1 'polypeptide(L)'
;MDLRGVRQFTDTWNNIHLFQSFDYNISDPANVAKHYDFVWGAKVNHVQAIRASNPGIFITYYIPFHREHGTFTDQSAIHDLNYWKAVHPDWVLYKCDRVTPAYEFGDPNIPLDFSNPALVPWQIQTYALPASESGYDGIAADNVDLQNYYGACGVYVNGKWKQLYTGQYDDPQWRADIISWLSRMQQALHHLHHPLALIPNLAIGDLPPDNSIVRLVLNHIDGVLDEGGFTDYARGYLTDNKWLQRIQFMESVQKQHKPYYVVNQFNSPSIDSREIQWTLASYLIGKEHSAAIFISTFQDYGSDTRYFEYDAQIGSPVGGMYQSQNVYWRNYSGGLSIVNPSATKTYTVSLNAGNSYVDLHGYAID
;
A
#
# COMPACT_ATOMS: atom_id res chain seq x y z
N MET A 1 13.21 -5.64 -14.20
CA MET A 1 13.81 -4.45 -14.86
C MET A 1 14.67 -3.79 -13.80
N ASP A 2 15.97 -3.62 -14.03
CA ASP A 2 16.85 -3.01 -13.03
C ASP A 2 16.55 -1.49 -12.96
N LEU A 3 15.76 -1.07 -11.96
CA LEU A 3 15.53 0.33 -11.63
C LEU A 3 16.87 0.88 -11.13
N ARG A 4 17.73 1.35 -12.04
CA ARG A 4 19.13 1.68 -11.75
C ARG A 4 19.26 2.48 -10.45
N GLY A 5 19.86 1.84 -9.45
CA GLY A 5 20.20 2.46 -8.17
C GLY A 5 19.15 2.38 -7.07
N VAL A 6 17.90 1.99 -7.37
CA VAL A 6 16.91 1.62 -6.33
C VAL A 6 17.26 0.23 -5.80
N ARG A 7 17.12 0.02 -4.49
CA ARG A 7 17.30 -1.31 -3.88
C ARG A 7 16.37 -2.33 -4.55
N GLN A 8 16.88 -3.52 -4.82
CA GLN A 8 16.06 -4.62 -5.36
C GLN A 8 15.05 -5.09 -4.33
N PHE A 9 13.83 -5.34 -4.77
CA PHE A 9 12.79 -5.94 -3.94
C PHE A 9 13.10 -7.43 -3.69
N THR A 10 12.68 -7.94 -2.53
CA THR A 10 12.82 -9.36 -2.19
C THR A 10 12.00 -10.21 -3.16
N ASP A 11 12.59 -11.30 -3.67
CA ASP A 11 11.83 -12.34 -4.37
C ASP A 11 11.05 -13.18 -3.35
N THR A 12 9.73 -13.02 -3.36
CA THR A 12 8.81 -13.67 -2.44
C THR A 12 8.18 -14.93 -3.03
N TRP A 13 8.83 -15.57 -4.01
CA TRP A 13 8.26 -16.72 -4.73
C TRP A 13 7.89 -17.89 -3.81
N ASN A 14 8.68 -18.13 -2.76
CA ASN A 14 8.51 -19.26 -1.87
C ASN A 14 7.75 -18.85 -0.60
N ASN A 15 6.89 -19.73 -0.09
CA ASN A 15 6.23 -19.57 1.21
C ASN A 15 5.44 -18.25 1.34
N ILE A 16 5.14 -17.88 2.58
CA ILE A 16 4.44 -16.64 2.95
C ILE A 16 5.50 -15.60 3.32
N HIS A 17 5.38 -14.41 2.73
CA HIS A 17 6.25 -13.27 3.01
C HIS A 17 5.47 -12.15 3.69
N LEU A 18 6.15 -11.43 4.56
CA LEU A 18 5.52 -10.49 5.48
C LEU A 18 6.17 -9.12 5.36
N PHE A 19 5.36 -8.09 5.55
CA PHE A 19 5.86 -6.75 5.79
C PHE A 19 5.28 -6.18 7.07
N GLN A 20 5.98 -5.19 7.61
CA GLN A 20 5.58 -4.46 8.80
C GLN A 20 4.94 -3.13 8.35
N SER A 21 3.67 -2.91 8.70
CA SER A 21 2.99 -1.63 8.48
C SER A 21 3.28 -0.70 9.66
N PHE A 22 4.19 0.26 9.46
CA PHE A 22 4.79 1.13 10.48
C PHE A 22 5.47 0.39 11.64
N ASP A 23 6.28 1.11 12.43
CA ASP A 23 7.02 0.53 13.57
C ASP A 23 7.00 1.43 14.82
N TYR A 24 6.02 2.34 14.93
CA TYR A 24 6.03 3.36 15.97
C TYR A 24 5.76 2.85 17.39
N ASN A 25 5.17 1.66 17.54
CA ASN A 25 4.97 0.99 18.83
C ASN A 25 6.04 -0.10 19.11
N ILE A 26 6.99 -0.33 18.18
CA ILE A 26 8.02 -1.36 18.35
C ILE A 26 9.15 -0.83 19.23
N SER A 27 9.42 -1.54 20.33
CA SER A 27 10.49 -1.22 21.28
C SER A 27 11.86 -1.84 20.89
N ASP A 28 11.86 -3.00 20.24
CA ASP A 28 13.07 -3.67 19.71
C ASP A 28 12.97 -3.87 18.19
N PRO A 29 13.20 -2.80 17.41
CA PRO A 29 13.09 -2.87 15.95
C PRO A 29 14.12 -3.82 15.31
N ALA A 30 15.26 -4.08 15.97
CA ALA A 30 16.25 -5.03 15.47
C ALA A 30 15.72 -6.47 15.53
N ASN A 31 15.04 -6.84 16.61
CA ASN A 31 14.47 -8.19 16.70
C ASN A 31 13.32 -8.40 15.70
N VAL A 32 12.42 -7.42 15.58
CA VAL A 32 11.27 -7.52 14.66
C VAL A 32 11.75 -7.65 13.21
N ALA A 33 12.75 -6.88 12.79
CA ALA A 33 13.28 -6.86 11.42
C ALA A 33 13.73 -8.23 10.85
N LYS A 34 13.98 -9.23 11.70
CA LYS A 34 14.37 -10.59 11.28
C LYS A 34 13.24 -11.34 10.57
N HIS A 35 12.01 -10.89 10.75
CA HIS A 35 10.81 -11.62 10.32
C HIS A 35 10.06 -10.97 9.15
N TYR A 36 10.60 -9.89 8.59
CA TYR A 36 9.95 -9.08 7.56
C TYR A 36 10.91 -8.76 6.42
N ASP A 37 10.35 -8.69 5.21
CA ASP A 37 11.08 -8.29 4.01
C ASP A 37 11.01 -6.79 3.75
N PHE A 38 9.99 -6.13 4.32
CA PHE A 38 9.66 -4.75 4.06
C PHE A 38 9.10 -4.07 5.32
N VAL A 39 9.38 -2.77 5.47
CA VAL A 39 8.72 -1.90 6.46
C VAL A 39 8.12 -0.70 5.74
N TRP A 40 6.80 -0.57 5.78
CA TRP A 40 6.10 0.58 5.23
C TRP A 40 6.05 1.70 6.27
N GLY A 41 6.78 2.79 6.07
CA GLY A 41 6.77 3.94 6.98
C GLY A 41 7.54 3.71 8.29
N ALA A 42 8.81 3.31 8.21
CA ALA A 42 9.65 3.12 9.39
C ALA A 42 10.03 4.46 10.04
N LYS A 43 10.17 4.48 11.36
CA LYS A 43 10.67 5.64 12.12
C LYS A 43 12.14 5.88 11.86
N VAL A 44 12.49 7.17 11.79
CA VAL A 44 13.87 7.63 11.52
C VAL A 44 14.88 7.02 12.48
N ASN A 45 14.56 6.98 13.78
CA ASN A 45 15.46 6.45 14.79
C ASN A 45 15.52 4.90 14.84
N HIS A 46 14.72 4.20 14.04
CA HIS A 46 14.71 2.73 13.97
C HIS A 46 15.50 2.19 12.77
N VAL A 47 15.69 2.99 11.71
CA VAL A 47 16.32 2.56 10.45
C VAL A 47 17.65 1.83 10.66
N GLN A 48 18.55 2.37 11.49
CA GLN A 48 19.85 1.76 11.74
C GLN A 48 19.73 0.39 12.43
N ALA A 49 18.84 0.26 13.42
CA ALA A 49 18.64 -0.97 14.16
C ALA A 49 18.00 -2.06 13.29
N ILE A 50 17.00 -1.68 12.48
CA ILE A 50 16.36 -2.54 11.49
C ILE A 50 17.41 -3.07 10.50
N ARG A 51 18.19 -2.17 9.90
CA ARG A 51 19.20 -2.51 8.89
C ARG A 51 20.33 -3.39 9.44
N ALA A 52 20.74 -3.17 10.69
CA ALA A 52 21.80 -3.96 11.31
C ALA A 52 21.41 -5.43 11.50
N SER A 53 20.14 -5.71 11.79
CA SER A 53 19.63 -7.06 11.99
C SER A 53 19.23 -7.74 10.67
N ASN A 54 18.67 -6.98 9.73
CA ASN A 54 18.33 -7.46 8.39
C ASN A 54 18.89 -6.50 7.32
N PRO A 55 20.11 -6.74 6.81
CA PRO A 55 20.70 -5.90 5.76
C PRO A 55 19.92 -5.91 4.44
N GLY A 56 19.08 -6.93 4.22
CA GLY A 56 18.28 -7.13 3.01
C GLY A 56 16.94 -6.39 3.01
N ILE A 57 16.37 -6.08 4.18
CA ILE A 57 15.03 -5.51 4.34
C ILE A 57 14.83 -4.23 3.52
N PHE A 58 13.65 -4.00 2.97
CA PHE A 58 13.36 -2.77 2.24
C PHE A 58 12.59 -1.79 3.15
N ILE A 59 13.07 -0.56 3.31
CA ILE A 59 12.56 0.39 4.30
C ILE A 59 12.05 1.65 3.61
N THR A 60 10.80 2.08 3.89
CA THR A 60 10.27 3.33 3.34
C THR A 60 10.03 4.40 4.40
N TYR A 61 10.19 5.66 3.99
CA TYR A 61 9.81 6.83 4.78
C TYR A 61 8.39 7.26 4.40
N TYR A 62 7.53 7.48 5.39
CA TYR A 62 6.12 7.82 5.19
C TYR A 62 5.94 9.31 4.89
N ILE A 63 5.09 9.62 3.90
CA ILE A 63 4.51 10.95 3.69
C ILE A 63 3.03 10.81 3.28
N PRO A 64 2.11 11.68 3.71
CA PRO A 64 0.86 11.88 3.00
C PRO A 64 1.11 12.59 1.67
N PHE A 65 0.49 12.13 0.57
CA PHE A 65 0.93 12.56 -0.76
C PHE A 65 0.68 14.05 -1.08
N HIS A 66 -0.38 14.65 -0.51
CA HIS A 66 -0.76 16.04 -0.76
C HIS A 66 -1.04 16.84 0.51
N ARG A 67 -0.50 16.40 1.66
CA ARG A 67 -0.65 17.13 2.92
C ARG A 67 0.72 17.44 3.49
N GLU A 68 0.80 18.51 4.28
CA GLU A 68 2.00 18.73 5.09
C GLU A 68 2.18 17.60 6.11
N HIS A 69 3.43 17.23 6.40
CA HIS A 69 3.78 16.21 7.37
C HIS A 69 4.98 16.62 8.23
N GLY A 70 4.95 17.86 8.70
CA GLY A 70 5.99 18.47 9.51
C GLY A 70 7.35 18.44 8.84
N THR A 71 8.35 17.93 9.54
CA THR A 71 9.73 17.78 9.03
C THR A 71 10.16 16.31 9.07
N PHE A 72 11.26 15.98 8.38
CA PHE A 72 11.82 14.64 8.39
C PHE A 72 12.04 14.05 9.80
N THR A 73 12.49 14.87 10.76
CA THR A 73 12.79 14.41 12.13
C THR A 73 11.67 14.68 13.14
N ASP A 74 10.72 15.54 12.80
CA ASP A 74 9.61 15.93 13.67
C ASP A 74 8.33 16.08 12.85
N GLN A 75 7.54 15.02 12.82
CA GLN A 75 6.26 14.95 12.12
C GLN A 75 5.17 15.78 12.81
N SER A 76 5.39 16.22 14.06
CA SER A 76 4.46 17.08 14.80
C SER A 76 4.64 18.57 14.49
N ALA A 77 5.75 18.93 13.84
CA ALA A 77 6.06 20.30 13.42
C ALA A 77 5.25 20.75 12.20
N ILE A 78 3.93 20.52 12.22
CA ILE A 78 2.98 20.96 11.19
C ILE A 78 2.62 22.44 11.39
N HIS A 79 2.24 23.10 10.30
CA HIS A 79 1.83 24.50 10.32
C HIS A 79 0.32 24.64 10.12
N ASP A 80 -0.23 25.75 10.65
CA ASP A 80 -1.65 26.07 10.51
C ASP A 80 -1.98 26.77 9.18
N LEU A 81 -3.26 27.01 8.94
CA LEU A 81 -3.74 27.69 7.73
C LEU A 81 -3.20 29.12 7.60
N ASN A 82 -2.94 29.81 8.73
CA ASN A 82 -2.46 31.19 8.69
C ASN A 82 -1.03 31.25 8.17
N TYR A 83 -0.19 30.33 8.61
CA TYR A 83 1.16 30.17 8.10
C TYR A 83 1.14 29.93 6.59
N TRP A 84 0.38 28.92 6.12
CA TRP A 84 0.35 28.58 4.70
C TRP A 84 -0.23 29.70 3.83
N LYS A 85 -1.22 30.45 4.31
CA LYS A 85 -1.71 31.67 3.64
C LYS A 85 -0.66 32.77 3.55
N ALA A 86 0.26 32.86 4.50
CA ALA A 86 1.32 33.86 4.51
C ALA A 86 2.47 33.50 3.56
N VAL A 87 2.85 32.22 3.48
CA VAL A 87 4.02 31.78 2.70
C VAL A 87 3.68 31.29 1.29
N HIS A 88 2.60 30.53 1.15
CA HIS A 88 2.18 29.88 -0.09
C HIS A 88 0.64 29.84 -0.19
N PRO A 89 -0.04 31.00 -0.29
CA PRO A 89 -1.50 31.04 -0.41
C PRO A 89 -2.02 30.33 -1.67
N ASP A 90 -1.17 30.17 -2.68
CA ASP A 90 -1.41 29.46 -3.93
C ASP A 90 -1.25 27.94 -3.83
N TRP A 91 -0.86 27.41 -2.67
CA TRP A 91 -0.75 25.96 -2.45
C TRP A 91 -1.95 25.39 -1.71
N VAL A 92 -2.69 26.17 -0.92
CA VAL A 92 -3.78 25.61 -0.12
C VAL A 92 -4.96 25.21 -1.01
N LEU A 93 -5.31 23.93 -1.02
CA LEU A 93 -6.51 23.43 -1.70
C LEU A 93 -7.76 23.70 -0.86
N TYR A 94 -8.74 24.36 -1.47
CA TYR A 94 -10.03 24.68 -0.85
C TYR A 94 -11.17 23.89 -1.49
N LYS A 95 -12.23 23.72 -0.71
CA LYS A 95 -13.55 23.30 -1.17
C LYS A 95 -14.20 24.38 -2.04
N CYS A 96 -15.31 24.04 -2.69
CA CYS A 96 -15.98 24.94 -3.63
C CYS A 96 -16.63 26.19 -2.98
N ASP A 97 -16.76 26.20 -1.65
CA ASP A 97 -17.13 27.40 -0.88
C ASP A 97 -16.03 28.48 -0.88
N ARG A 98 -14.81 28.12 -1.33
CA ARG A 98 -13.62 28.98 -1.44
C ARG A 98 -13.13 29.51 -0.10
N VAL A 99 -13.56 28.92 1.01
CA VAL A 99 -13.21 29.35 2.37
C VAL A 99 -12.61 28.21 3.16
N THR A 100 -13.18 27.02 3.03
CA THR A 100 -12.80 25.84 3.81
C THR A 100 -11.71 25.06 3.07
N PRO A 101 -10.53 24.83 3.68
CA PRO A 101 -9.56 23.90 3.11
C PRO A 101 -10.17 22.50 2.92
N ALA A 102 -9.74 21.80 1.88
CA ALA A 102 -10.22 20.45 1.57
C ALA A 102 -9.56 19.39 2.47
N TYR A 103 -9.71 19.54 3.79
CA TYR A 103 -9.11 18.63 4.78
C TYR A 103 -9.57 17.18 4.57
N GLU A 104 -8.59 16.30 4.52
CA GLU A 104 -8.76 14.85 4.58
C GLU A 104 -9.14 14.44 6.01
N PHE A 105 -10.18 13.62 6.18
CA PHE A 105 -10.72 13.14 7.47
C PHE A 105 -11.04 14.21 8.53
N GLY A 106 -10.92 15.51 8.21
CA GLY A 106 -10.96 16.60 9.19
C GLY A 106 -9.63 16.85 9.92
N ASP A 107 -8.54 16.26 9.42
CA ASP A 107 -7.18 16.41 9.96
C ASP A 107 -6.70 17.87 9.94
N PRO A 108 -5.79 18.25 10.86
CA PRO A 108 -5.23 19.60 10.88
C PRO A 108 -4.21 19.86 9.77
N ASN A 109 -3.71 18.81 9.10
CA ASN A 109 -2.69 18.91 8.07
C ASN A 109 -3.24 19.63 6.83
N ILE A 110 -2.57 20.72 6.41
CA ILE A 110 -3.05 21.54 5.30
C ILE A 110 -3.01 20.73 3.99
N PRO A 111 -4.12 20.67 3.24
CA PRO A 111 -4.14 20.07 1.90
C PRO A 111 -3.46 21.01 0.90
N LEU A 112 -2.50 20.45 0.16
CA LEU A 112 -1.61 21.15 -0.75
C LEU A 112 -1.94 20.80 -2.21
N ASP A 113 -1.86 21.80 -3.09
CA ASP A 113 -2.12 21.68 -4.52
C ASP A 113 -1.01 20.89 -5.19
N PHE A 114 -1.24 19.59 -5.35
CA PHE A 114 -0.32 18.70 -6.04
C PHE A 114 -0.24 18.95 -7.56
N SER A 115 -1.12 19.75 -8.15
CA SER A 115 -0.93 20.25 -9.52
C SER A 115 0.18 21.32 -9.59
N ASN A 116 0.46 22.01 -8.48
CA ASN A 116 1.50 23.05 -8.42
C ASN A 116 2.90 22.44 -8.68
N PRO A 117 3.65 22.93 -9.69
CA PRO A 117 4.96 22.39 -10.01
C PRO A 117 6.02 22.57 -8.92
N ALA A 118 5.80 23.47 -7.96
CA ALA A 118 6.72 23.68 -6.85
C ALA A 118 6.55 22.66 -5.69
N LEU A 119 5.43 21.93 -5.64
CA LEU A 119 5.16 21.02 -4.51
C LEU A 119 6.14 19.84 -4.48
N VAL A 120 6.34 19.14 -5.60
CA VAL A 120 7.25 17.98 -5.64
C VAL A 120 8.68 18.37 -5.24
N PRO A 121 9.31 19.43 -5.80
CA PRO A 121 10.60 19.90 -5.32
C PRO A 121 10.66 20.18 -3.81
N TRP A 122 9.61 20.76 -3.23
CA TRP A 122 9.54 20.98 -1.79
C TRP A 122 9.41 19.67 -1.00
N GLN A 123 8.58 18.72 -1.44
CA GLN A 123 8.47 17.41 -0.80
C GLN A 123 9.79 16.64 -0.86
N ILE A 124 10.51 16.73 -1.98
CA ILE A 124 11.84 16.15 -2.13
C ILE A 124 12.81 16.76 -1.12
N GLN A 125 12.89 18.09 -1.06
CA GLN A 125 13.82 18.78 -0.15
C GLN A 125 13.49 18.55 1.33
N THR A 126 12.20 18.47 1.66
CA THR A 126 11.72 18.39 3.05
C THR A 126 11.75 16.96 3.59
N TYR A 127 11.46 15.97 2.74
CA TYR A 127 11.26 14.58 3.18
C TYR A 127 12.18 13.59 2.46
N ALA A 128 12.22 13.61 1.13
CA ALA A 128 12.85 12.51 0.40
C ALA A 128 14.37 12.57 0.38
N LEU A 129 14.96 13.75 0.24
CA LEU A 129 16.40 13.94 0.32
C LEU A 129 16.96 13.49 1.69
N PRO A 130 16.44 13.96 2.84
CA PRO A 130 16.93 13.48 4.12
C PRO A 130 16.63 11.99 4.37
N ALA A 131 15.53 11.44 3.83
CA ALA A 131 15.28 10.00 3.86
C ALA A 131 16.33 9.20 3.07
N SER A 132 16.66 9.65 1.86
CA SER A 132 17.71 9.09 1.00
C SER A 132 19.06 9.08 1.72
N GLU A 133 19.43 10.18 2.36
CA GLU A 133 20.67 10.30 3.14
C GLU A 133 20.67 9.45 4.43
N SER A 134 19.49 9.11 4.95
CA SER A 134 19.32 8.34 6.19
C SER A 134 19.20 6.82 5.97
N GLY A 135 19.33 6.33 4.73
CA GLY A 135 19.36 4.90 4.41
C GLY A 135 18.00 4.24 4.20
N TYR A 136 16.96 5.05 3.92
CA TYR A 136 15.71 4.55 3.37
C TYR A 136 15.88 4.10 1.92
N ASP A 137 15.04 3.17 1.48
CA ASP A 137 15.03 2.62 0.12
C ASP A 137 13.85 3.16 -0.71
N GLY A 138 12.87 3.81 -0.08
CA GLY A 138 11.73 4.40 -0.78
C GLY A 138 10.91 5.39 0.04
N ILE A 139 9.90 5.96 -0.63
CA ILE A 139 8.85 6.79 -0.06
C ILE A 139 7.54 5.99 -0.06
N ALA A 140 6.95 5.87 1.12
CA ALA A 140 5.59 5.41 1.35
C ALA A 140 4.65 6.62 1.23
N ALA A 141 4.01 6.77 0.06
CA ALA A 141 3.11 7.88 -0.19
C ALA A 141 1.67 7.50 0.16
N ASP A 142 1.11 8.07 1.21
CA ASP A 142 -0.20 7.70 1.72
C ASP A 142 -1.35 8.45 1.06
N ASN A 143 -2.52 7.80 1.07
CA ASN A 143 -3.80 8.26 0.53
C ASN A 143 -3.73 8.70 -0.95
N VAL A 144 -3.01 7.96 -1.79
CA VAL A 144 -2.99 8.25 -3.24
C VAL A 144 -4.26 7.70 -3.86
N ASP A 145 -5.28 8.56 -3.91
CA ASP A 145 -6.61 8.23 -4.42
C ASP A 145 -6.86 8.84 -5.80
N LEU A 146 -7.40 8.03 -6.72
CA LEU A 146 -7.85 8.51 -8.03
C LEU A 146 -9.19 9.27 -7.97
N GLN A 147 -9.78 9.39 -6.78
CA GLN A 147 -11.04 10.10 -6.55
C GLN A 147 -10.84 11.26 -5.58
N ASN A 148 -11.62 12.32 -5.80
CA ASN A 148 -11.57 13.53 -5.00
C ASN A 148 -12.52 13.40 -3.79
N TYR A 149 -12.15 12.54 -2.84
CA TYR A 149 -12.98 12.18 -1.68
C TYR A 149 -13.38 13.39 -0.82
N TYR A 150 -12.51 14.41 -0.74
CA TYR A 150 -12.69 15.53 0.20
C TYR A 150 -13.19 16.82 -0.45
N GLY A 151 -13.60 16.75 -1.72
CA GLY A 151 -14.26 17.84 -2.43
C GLY A 151 -13.34 19.04 -2.70
N ALA A 152 -12.06 18.79 -2.96
CA ALA A 152 -11.12 19.81 -3.41
C ALA A 152 -11.61 20.46 -4.70
N CYS A 153 -11.44 21.77 -4.83
CA CYS A 153 -12.08 22.56 -5.87
C CYS A 153 -11.13 23.59 -6.50
N GLY A 154 -10.29 24.25 -5.71
CA GLY A 154 -9.33 25.22 -6.27
C GLY A 154 -8.45 25.88 -5.23
N VAL A 155 -7.68 26.86 -5.70
CA VAL A 155 -6.65 27.58 -4.94
C VAL A 155 -6.79 29.09 -5.14
N TYR A 156 -6.05 29.88 -4.36
CA TYR A 156 -5.93 31.33 -4.56
C TYR A 156 -4.57 31.72 -5.15
N VAL A 157 -4.54 32.07 -6.44
CA VAL A 157 -3.33 32.57 -7.10
C VAL A 157 -3.36 34.09 -7.15
N ASN A 158 -2.39 34.76 -6.53
CA ASN A 158 -2.33 36.23 -6.44
C ASN A 158 -3.64 36.85 -5.91
N GLY A 159 -4.22 36.22 -4.88
CA GLY A 159 -5.48 36.64 -4.26
C GLY A 159 -6.74 36.38 -5.10
N LYS A 160 -6.62 35.73 -6.26
CA LYS A 160 -7.76 35.39 -7.13
C LYS A 160 -8.02 33.89 -7.12
N TRP A 161 -9.30 33.53 -7.06
CA TRP A 161 -9.72 32.14 -7.15
C TRP A 161 -9.34 31.54 -8.51
N LYS A 162 -8.63 30.41 -8.49
CA LYS A 162 -8.37 29.55 -9.63
C LYS A 162 -9.08 28.22 -9.41
N GLN A 163 -10.11 27.96 -10.20
CA GLN A 163 -10.77 26.66 -10.23
C GLN A 163 -9.81 25.62 -10.81
N LEU A 164 -9.60 24.52 -10.09
CA LEU A 164 -8.79 23.38 -10.56
C LEU A 164 -9.67 22.17 -10.83
N TYR A 165 -10.59 21.89 -9.90
CA TYR A 165 -11.42 20.69 -9.86
C TYR A 165 -12.89 21.08 -9.69
N THR A 166 -13.79 20.14 -9.87
CA THR A 166 -15.24 20.32 -9.75
C THR A 166 -15.75 20.18 -8.32
N GLY A 167 -14.93 19.65 -7.41
CA GLY A 167 -15.35 19.23 -6.06
C GLY A 167 -16.18 17.94 -6.04
N GLN A 168 -16.41 17.31 -7.19
CA GLN A 168 -17.10 16.02 -7.28
C GLN A 168 -16.13 14.87 -7.05
N TYR A 169 -16.66 13.76 -6.54
CA TYR A 169 -15.93 12.51 -6.31
C TYR A 169 -15.18 12.02 -7.55
N ASP A 170 -15.90 11.96 -8.68
CA ASP A 170 -15.34 11.58 -9.98
C ASP A 170 -14.92 12.84 -10.75
N ASP A 171 -13.62 13.16 -10.70
CA ASP A 171 -13.04 14.32 -11.36
C ASP A 171 -11.87 13.91 -12.29
N PRO A 172 -12.02 14.10 -13.62
CA PRO A 172 -10.96 13.75 -14.58
C PRO A 172 -9.68 14.57 -14.42
N GLN A 173 -9.78 15.85 -14.01
CA GLN A 173 -8.61 16.71 -13.83
C GLN A 173 -7.84 16.32 -12.57
N TRP A 174 -8.54 15.96 -11.49
CA TRP A 174 -7.95 15.36 -10.29
C TRP A 174 -7.11 14.14 -10.66
N ARG A 175 -7.69 13.18 -11.40
CA ARG A 175 -6.96 11.98 -11.86
C ARG A 175 -5.73 12.31 -12.69
N ALA A 176 -5.86 13.25 -13.63
CA ALA A 176 -4.73 13.67 -14.47
C ALA A 176 -3.60 14.26 -13.63
N ASP A 177 -3.93 15.08 -12.62
CA ASP A 177 -2.94 15.70 -11.74
C ASP A 177 -2.30 14.70 -10.77
N ILE A 178 -3.03 13.67 -10.31
CA ILE A 178 -2.45 12.56 -9.55
C ILE A 178 -1.38 11.84 -10.38
N ILE A 179 -1.70 11.49 -11.63
CA ILE A 179 -0.75 10.82 -12.54
C ILE A 179 0.46 11.72 -12.80
N SER A 180 0.26 13.03 -12.98
CA SER A 180 1.33 14.01 -13.13
C SER A 180 2.21 14.13 -11.88
N TRP A 181 1.60 14.09 -10.69
CA TRP A 181 2.34 14.06 -9.43
C TRP A 181 3.16 12.77 -9.29
N LEU A 182 2.58 11.60 -9.54
CA LEU A 182 3.27 10.31 -9.51
C LEU A 182 4.50 10.32 -10.44
N SER A 183 4.31 10.76 -11.68
CA SER A 183 5.39 10.83 -12.68
C SER A 183 6.53 11.75 -12.24
N ARG A 184 6.21 12.96 -11.77
CA ARG A 184 7.23 13.92 -11.30
C ARG A 184 7.94 13.45 -10.03
N MET A 185 7.19 12.89 -9.07
CA MET A 185 7.72 12.40 -7.81
C MET A 185 8.66 11.21 -8.05
N GLN A 186 8.21 10.18 -8.77
CA GLN A 186 9.05 9.02 -9.10
C GLN A 186 10.33 9.45 -9.81
N GLN A 187 10.22 10.31 -10.84
CA GLN A 187 11.41 10.82 -11.53
C GLN A 187 12.35 11.53 -10.55
N ALA A 188 11.85 12.45 -9.72
CA ALA A 188 12.69 13.18 -8.79
C ALA A 188 13.38 12.25 -7.76
N LEU A 189 12.67 11.23 -7.25
CA LEU A 189 13.22 10.23 -6.34
C LEU A 189 14.31 9.38 -7.00
N HIS A 190 14.14 9.02 -8.27
CA HIS A 190 15.14 8.25 -9.03
C HIS A 190 16.40 9.06 -9.37
N HIS A 191 16.35 10.40 -9.32
CA HIS A 191 17.50 11.28 -9.56
C HIS A 191 18.28 11.65 -8.28
N LEU A 192 17.85 11.19 -7.10
CA LEU A 192 18.60 11.37 -5.87
C LEU A 192 19.94 10.61 -5.92
N HIS A 193 20.91 11.02 -5.09
CA HIS A 193 22.20 10.35 -5.01
C HIS A 193 22.08 8.88 -4.57
N HIS A 194 21.17 8.61 -3.62
CA HIS A 194 20.66 7.28 -3.30
C HIS A 194 19.20 7.20 -3.77
N PRO A 195 18.94 6.68 -4.98
CA PRO A 195 17.59 6.62 -5.54
C PRO A 195 16.59 5.93 -4.61
N LEU A 196 15.39 6.51 -4.51
CA LEU A 196 14.30 5.98 -3.70
C LEU A 196 13.17 5.45 -4.59
N ALA A 197 12.55 4.34 -4.20
CA ALA A 197 11.30 3.87 -4.81
C ALA A 197 10.10 4.75 -4.41
N LEU A 198 9.08 4.86 -5.27
CA LEU A 198 7.76 5.40 -4.93
C LEU A 198 6.74 4.26 -4.73
N ILE A 199 6.26 4.08 -3.50
CA ILE A 199 5.33 3.00 -3.13
C ILE A 199 4.09 3.61 -2.47
N PRO A 200 3.06 3.99 -3.25
CA PRO A 200 1.85 4.56 -2.69
C PRO A 200 0.97 3.54 -1.97
N ASN A 201 0.26 3.98 -0.92
CA ASN A 201 -1.03 3.40 -0.54
C ASN A 201 -2.05 3.84 -1.61
N LEU A 202 -2.43 2.92 -2.48
CA LEU A 202 -3.10 3.23 -3.74
C LEU A 202 -4.52 2.67 -3.76
N ALA A 203 -5.51 3.56 -3.86
CA ALA A 203 -6.86 3.19 -4.23
C ALA A 203 -7.14 3.53 -5.71
N ILE A 204 -7.45 2.50 -6.50
CA ILE A 204 -7.85 2.66 -7.90
C ILE A 204 -9.37 2.91 -8.06
N GLY A 205 -10.11 2.95 -6.95
CA GLY A 205 -11.57 3.03 -6.92
C GLY A 205 -12.24 1.86 -7.66
N ASP A 206 -13.29 2.16 -8.42
CA ASP A 206 -14.05 1.17 -9.20
C ASP A 206 -13.42 0.84 -10.57
N LEU A 207 -12.21 1.34 -10.85
CA LEU A 207 -11.55 1.06 -12.12
C LEU A 207 -11.11 -0.41 -12.18
N PRO A 208 -11.40 -1.12 -13.29
CA PRO A 208 -10.94 -2.49 -13.43
C PRO A 208 -9.41 -2.53 -13.60
N PRO A 209 -8.74 -3.63 -13.22
CA PRO A 209 -7.28 -3.73 -13.24
C PRO A 209 -6.63 -3.53 -14.62
N ASP A 210 -7.37 -3.80 -15.70
CA ASP A 210 -6.91 -3.68 -17.08
C ASP A 210 -7.14 -2.27 -17.68
N ASN A 211 -7.76 -1.36 -16.94
CA ASN A 211 -8.03 0.01 -17.36
C ASN A 211 -6.74 0.77 -17.73
N SER A 212 -6.80 1.60 -18.77
CA SER A 212 -5.65 2.36 -19.24
C SER A 212 -5.12 3.37 -18.20
N ILE A 213 -5.99 3.96 -17.37
CA ILE A 213 -5.61 4.85 -16.27
C ILE A 213 -4.81 4.09 -15.23
N VAL A 214 -5.25 2.87 -14.86
CA VAL A 214 -4.52 2.00 -13.93
C VAL A 214 -3.14 1.67 -14.50
N ARG A 215 -3.04 1.33 -15.79
CA ARG A 215 -1.74 1.09 -16.46
C ARG A 215 -0.83 2.32 -16.43
N LEU A 216 -1.39 3.52 -16.63
CA LEU A 216 -0.62 4.77 -16.55
C LEU A 216 -0.10 5.04 -15.13
N VAL A 217 -0.92 4.82 -14.11
CA VAL A 217 -0.49 4.89 -12.70
C VAL A 217 0.64 3.90 -12.45
N LEU A 218 0.47 2.65 -12.88
CA LEU A 218 1.49 1.62 -12.70
C LEU A 218 2.81 1.98 -13.40
N ASN A 219 2.82 2.73 -14.50
CA ASN A 219 4.07 3.19 -15.13
C ASN A 219 4.86 4.21 -14.31
N HIS A 220 4.21 4.88 -13.35
CA HIS A 220 4.76 6.01 -12.59
C HIS A 220 4.96 5.73 -11.10
N ILE A 221 4.95 4.45 -10.71
CA ILE A 221 5.22 3.98 -9.35
C ILE A 221 6.14 2.76 -9.40
N ASP A 222 6.76 2.43 -8.28
CA ASP A 222 7.69 1.31 -8.19
C ASP A 222 7.13 0.11 -7.44
N GLY A 223 6.04 0.29 -6.68
CA GLY A 223 5.31 -0.74 -5.95
C GLY A 223 3.91 -0.25 -5.56
N VAL A 224 3.13 -1.10 -4.89
CA VAL A 224 1.80 -0.76 -4.37
C VAL A 224 1.68 -1.25 -2.93
N LEU A 225 1.16 -0.40 -2.05
CA LEU A 225 0.48 -0.84 -0.84
C LEU A 225 -1.04 -0.76 -1.08
N ASP A 226 -1.73 -1.82 -0.68
CA ASP A 226 -3.17 -1.98 -0.78
C ASP A 226 -3.74 -2.08 0.64
N GLU A 227 -4.24 -0.96 1.14
CA GLU A 227 -4.82 -0.89 2.48
C GLU A 227 -6.20 -1.56 2.59
N GLY A 228 -6.89 -1.69 1.46
CA GLY A 228 -8.20 -2.30 1.40
C GLY A 228 -8.16 -3.79 1.73
N GLY A 229 -7.09 -4.49 1.33
CA GLY A 229 -6.92 -5.92 1.54
C GLY A 229 -8.13 -6.77 1.10
N PHE A 230 -8.21 -8.00 1.54
CA PHE A 230 -9.34 -8.88 1.23
C PHE A 230 -10.58 -8.61 2.11
N THR A 231 -10.64 -7.43 2.76
CA THR A 231 -11.68 -7.04 3.73
C THR A 231 -12.22 -5.61 3.55
N ASP A 232 -11.92 -4.95 2.42
CA ASP A 232 -12.36 -3.57 2.10
C ASP A 232 -12.17 -2.60 3.27
N TYR A 233 -10.94 -2.43 3.77
CA TYR A 233 -10.62 -1.56 4.91
C TYR A 233 -11.39 -1.97 6.17
N ALA A 234 -11.43 -3.28 6.45
CA ALA A 234 -12.17 -3.90 7.54
C ALA A 234 -13.71 -3.76 7.47
N ARG A 235 -14.29 -3.31 6.36
CA ARG A 235 -15.76 -3.21 6.18
C ARG A 235 -16.42 -4.57 5.93
N GLY A 236 -15.65 -5.59 5.55
CA GLY A 236 -16.12 -6.96 5.37
C GLY A 236 -15.40 -7.67 4.23
N TYR A 237 -15.51 -9.00 4.19
CA TYR A 237 -14.84 -9.82 3.18
C TYR A 237 -15.12 -9.35 1.74
N LEU A 238 -14.06 -9.24 0.94
CA LEU A 238 -14.21 -9.05 -0.51
C LEU A 238 -14.73 -10.34 -1.14
N THR A 239 -15.84 -10.25 -1.86
CA THR A 239 -16.48 -11.40 -2.50
C THR A 239 -16.66 -11.19 -4.01
N ASP A 240 -17.02 -12.28 -4.68
CA ASP A 240 -17.42 -12.34 -6.08
C ASP A 240 -16.42 -11.63 -7.01
N ASN A 241 -16.91 -10.72 -7.85
CA ASN A 241 -16.08 -10.01 -8.82
C ASN A 241 -15.07 -9.05 -8.17
N LYS A 242 -15.37 -8.49 -7.00
CA LYS A 242 -14.44 -7.58 -6.31
C LYS A 242 -13.19 -8.31 -5.83
N TRP A 243 -13.37 -9.52 -5.29
CA TRP A 243 -12.25 -10.39 -4.94
C TRP A 243 -11.41 -10.75 -6.17
N LEU A 244 -12.05 -11.14 -7.27
CA LEU A 244 -11.35 -11.50 -8.51
C LEU A 244 -10.56 -10.31 -9.09
N GLN A 245 -11.15 -9.12 -9.10
CA GLN A 245 -10.48 -7.90 -9.54
C GLN A 245 -9.28 -7.57 -8.65
N ARG A 246 -9.36 -7.82 -7.34
CA ARG A 246 -8.22 -7.63 -6.45
C ARG A 246 -7.06 -8.56 -6.80
N ILE A 247 -7.32 -9.85 -7.02
CA ILE A 247 -6.29 -10.81 -7.45
C ILE A 247 -5.68 -10.38 -8.79
N GLN A 248 -6.50 -9.99 -9.76
CA GLN A 248 -6.02 -9.55 -11.07
C GLN A 248 -5.16 -8.28 -11.00
N PHE A 249 -5.48 -7.35 -10.10
CA PHE A 249 -4.66 -6.16 -9.86
C PHE A 249 -3.33 -6.52 -9.20
N MET A 250 -3.36 -7.35 -8.17
CA MET A 250 -2.16 -7.88 -7.51
C MET A 250 -1.23 -8.57 -8.51
N GLU A 251 -1.76 -9.39 -9.42
CA GLU A 251 -0.97 -10.02 -10.48
C GLU A 251 -0.45 -9.00 -11.52
N SER A 252 -1.22 -7.98 -11.90
CA SER A 252 -0.83 -7.01 -12.93
C SER A 252 0.32 -6.10 -12.48
N VAL A 253 0.40 -5.81 -11.19
CA VAL A 253 1.54 -5.12 -10.55
C VAL A 253 2.78 -6.01 -10.59
N GLN A 254 2.66 -7.25 -10.11
CA GLN A 254 3.80 -8.17 -10.04
C GLN A 254 4.33 -8.61 -11.42
N LYS A 255 3.47 -8.69 -12.44
CA LYS A 255 3.89 -8.92 -13.85
C LYS A 255 4.83 -7.83 -14.38
N GLN A 256 4.85 -6.66 -13.75
CA GLN A 256 5.80 -5.58 -14.07
C GLN A 256 7.05 -5.58 -13.17
N HIS A 257 7.25 -6.64 -12.38
CA HIS A 257 8.33 -6.79 -11.39
C HIS A 257 8.27 -5.72 -10.28
N LYS A 258 7.05 -5.38 -9.84
CA LYS A 258 6.80 -4.42 -8.77
C LYS A 258 6.16 -5.13 -7.58
N PRO A 259 6.51 -4.77 -6.34
CA PRO A 259 5.93 -5.40 -5.17
C PRO A 259 4.49 -4.97 -4.94
N TYR A 260 3.71 -5.89 -4.37
CA TYR A 260 2.34 -5.67 -3.92
C TYR A 260 2.21 -6.02 -2.43
N TYR A 261 2.04 -5.00 -1.59
CA TYR A 261 1.95 -5.14 -0.15
C TYR A 261 0.49 -5.06 0.29
N VAL A 262 -0.02 -6.13 0.89
CA VAL A 262 -1.42 -6.22 1.29
C VAL A 262 -1.53 -5.93 2.78
N VAL A 263 -2.18 -4.83 3.15
CA VAL A 263 -2.67 -4.67 4.52
C VAL A 263 -4.06 -5.30 4.56
N ASN A 264 -4.29 -6.20 5.50
CA ASN A 264 -5.60 -6.83 5.67
C ASN A 264 -6.08 -6.68 7.11
N GLN A 265 -7.07 -5.80 7.28
CA GLN A 265 -7.59 -5.45 8.59
C GLN A 265 -8.94 -6.10 8.88
N PHE A 266 -9.21 -6.37 10.16
CA PHE A 266 -10.51 -6.86 10.62
C PHE A 266 -11.12 -5.93 11.67
N ASN A 267 -12.42 -5.66 11.56
CA ASN A 267 -13.17 -4.89 12.55
C ASN A 267 -13.63 -5.80 13.69
N SER A 268 -12.65 -6.47 14.29
CA SER A 268 -12.80 -7.46 15.35
C SER A 268 -11.82 -7.10 16.48
N PRO A 269 -12.16 -7.31 17.76
CA PRO A 269 -11.24 -7.03 18.88
C PRO A 269 -10.06 -8.02 18.93
N SER A 270 -10.16 -9.14 18.24
CA SER A 270 -9.13 -10.16 18.08
C SER A 270 -9.35 -10.87 16.75
N ILE A 271 -8.28 -11.35 16.13
CA ILE A 271 -8.36 -12.07 14.85
C ILE A 271 -8.42 -13.57 15.12
N ASP A 272 -9.40 -14.26 14.54
CA ASP A 272 -9.55 -15.71 14.64
C ASP A 272 -8.87 -16.47 13.49
N SER A 273 -8.78 -17.80 13.62
CA SER A 273 -8.13 -18.65 12.60
C SER A 273 -8.82 -18.61 11.24
N ARG A 274 -10.13 -18.37 11.18
CA ARG A 274 -10.87 -18.32 9.91
C ARG A 274 -10.56 -17.03 9.17
N GLU A 275 -10.42 -15.92 9.89
CA GLU A 275 -9.98 -14.64 9.37
C GLU A 275 -8.55 -14.74 8.79
N ILE A 276 -7.62 -15.38 9.52
CA ILE A 276 -6.25 -15.61 9.04
C ILE A 276 -6.25 -16.53 7.81
N GLN A 277 -6.98 -17.65 7.84
CA GLN A 277 -7.07 -18.58 6.71
C GLN A 277 -7.66 -17.94 5.47
N TRP A 278 -8.73 -17.14 5.58
CA TRP A 278 -9.29 -16.40 4.45
C TRP A 278 -8.25 -15.49 3.79
N THR A 279 -7.54 -14.71 4.61
CA THR A 279 -6.57 -13.74 4.13
C THR A 279 -5.36 -14.42 3.51
N LEU A 280 -4.79 -15.44 4.17
CA LEU A 280 -3.65 -16.17 3.64
C LEU A 280 -4.02 -16.96 2.39
N ALA A 281 -5.18 -17.62 2.34
CA ALA A 281 -5.61 -18.31 1.13
C ALA A 281 -5.76 -17.33 -0.04
N SER A 282 -6.38 -16.17 0.18
CA SER A 282 -6.53 -15.12 -0.84
C SER A 282 -5.19 -14.55 -1.30
N TYR A 283 -4.29 -14.22 -0.37
CA TYR A 283 -2.92 -13.78 -0.66
C TYR A 283 -2.16 -14.84 -1.47
N LEU A 284 -2.25 -16.11 -1.07
CA LEU A 284 -1.61 -17.24 -1.75
C LEU A 284 -2.22 -17.50 -3.14
N ILE A 285 -3.46 -17.10 -3.42
CA ILE A 285 -3.98 -17.16 -4.79
C ILE A 285 -3.25 -16.17 -5.70
N GLY A 286 -3.00 -14.93 -5.23
CA GLY A 286 -2.48 -13.84 -6.06
C GLY A 286 -0.98 -13.56 -5.98
N LYS A 287 -0.25 -14.16 -5.01
CA LYS A 287 1.20 -13.91 -4.85
C LYS A 287 2.02 -14.47 -6.01
N GLU A 288 2.95 -13.67 -6.51
CA GLU A 288 3.98 -14.06 -7.46
C GLU A 288 5.35 -13.82 -6.81
N HIS A 289 6.28 -13.19 -7.53
CA HIS A 289 7.65 -12.94 -7.10
C HIS A 289 7.82 -11.75 -6.15
N SER A 290 6.80 -10.91 -5.93
CA SER A 290 6.97 -9.72 -5.08
C SER A 290 5.66 -9.34 -4.42
N ALA A 291 5.32 -10.00 -3.33
CA ALA A 291 4.19 -9.66 -2.51
C ALA A 291 4.39 -10.07 -1.05
N ALA A 292 3.90 -9.25 -0.14
CA ALA A 292 3.89 -9.55 1.28
C ALA A 292 2.59 -9.11 1.93
N ILE A 293 2.25 -9.72 3.06
CA ILE A 293 0.99 -9.52 3.78
C ILE A 293 1.26 -8.98 5.20
N PHE A 294 0.38 -8.10 5.67
CA PHE A 294 0.27 -7.65 7.06
C PHE A 294 -1.18 -7.85 7.50
N ILE A 295 -1.41 -8.58 8.59
CA ILE A 295 -2.75 -8.87 9.11
C ILE A 295 -2.89 -8.27 10.50
N SER A 296 -3.90 -7.42 10.70
CA SER A 296 -4.13 -6.74 11.98
C SER A 296 -5.61 -6.55 12.29
N THR A 297 -5.91 -6.19 13.52
CA THR A 297 -7.19 -5.54 13.83
C THR A 297 -7.21 -4.14 13.21
N PHE A 298 -8.40 -3.54 13.15
CA PHE A 298 -8.60 -2.23 12.55
C PHE A 298 -7.68 -1.16 13.17
N GLN A 299 -6.89 -0.49 12.33
CA GLN A 299 -5.94 0.56 12.66
C GLN A 299 -4.83 0.16 13.65
N ASP A 300 -4.62 -1.14 13.89
CA ASP A 300 -3.53 -1.64 14.75
C ASP A 300 -2.22 -1.76 13.98
N TYR A 301 -1.79 -0.61 13.44
CA TYR A 301 -0.49 -0.46 12.79
C TYR A 301 0.62 -0.21 13.82
N GLY A 302 1.86 -0.26 13.38
CA GLY A 302 3.01 0.11 14.22
C GLY A 302 3.40 -0.94 15.26
N SER A 303 2.61 -1.99 15.41
CA SER A 303 2.80 -3.12 16.32
C SER A 303 3.28 -4.36 15.55
N ASP A 304 4.04 -5.23 16.21
CA ASP A 304 4.43 -6.55 15.68
C ASP A 304 3.32 -7.58 15.97
N THR A 305 2.57 -7.95 14.94
CA THR A 305 1.52 -8.99 15.01
C THR A 305 1.98 -10.24 14.25
N ARG A 306 2.26 -11.30 15.00
CA ARG A 306 2.70 -12.61 14.47
C ARG A 306 1.63 -13.66 14.67
N TYR A 307 1.36 -14.40 13.61
CA TYR A 307 0.50 -15.58 13.63
C TYR A 307 1.34 -16.81 13.26
N PHE A 308 1.06 -17.94 13.89
CA PHE A 308 1.84 -19.16 13.68
C PHE A 308 1.66 -19.70 12.24
N GLU A 309 0.53 -19.38 11.60
CA GLU A 309 0.21 -19.72 10.21
C GLU A 309 1.23 -19.16 9.21
N TYR A 310 1.96 -18.10 9.58
CA TYR A 310 3.00 -17.52 8.74
C TYR A 310 4.20 -18.44 8.52
N ASP A 311 4.43 -19.41 9.41
CA ASP A 311 5.56 -20.33 9.33
C ASP A 311 5.26 -21.54 8.42
N ALA A 312 4.07 -21.58 7.81
CA ALA A 312 3.65 -22.65 6.92
C ALA A 312 4.60 -22.80 5.72
N GLN A 313 5.17 -24.00 5.57
CA GLN A 313 6.08 -24.35 4.47
C GLN A 313 5.30 -24.79 3.22
N ILE A 314 4.45 -23.92 2.70
CA ILE A 314 3.61 -24.24 1.53
C ILE A 314 4.45 -24.42 0.25
N GLY A 315 5.67 -23.89 0.21
CA GLY A 315 6.61 -24.04 -0.89
C GLY A 315 6.40 -23.02 -2.01
N SER A 316 6.67 -23.43 -3.24
CA SER A 316 6.62 -22.57 -4.43
C SER A 316 5.36 -22.85 -5.25
N PRO A 317 4.73 -21.86 -5.89
CA PRO A 317 3.66 -22.12 -6.85
C PRO A 317 4.11 -23.06 -7.98
N VAL A 318 3.24 -24.00 -8.35
CA VAL A 318 3.44 -24.95 -9.47
C VAL A 318 2.73 -24.48 -10.75
N GLY A 319 1.87 -23.47 -10.62
CA GLY A 319 1.15 -22.81 -11.70
C GLY A 319 0.39 -21.59 -11.18
N GLY A 320 -0.21 -20.85 -12.11
CA GLY A 320 -1.09 -19.73 -11.76
C GLY A 320 -2.42 -20.18 -11.18
N MET A 321 -3.22 -19.21 -10.74
CA MET A 321 -4.60 -19.43 -10.32
C MET A 321 -5.42 -20.11 -11.44
N TYR A 322 -6.25 -21.08 -11.09
CA TYR A 322 -7.23 -21.69 -11.99
C TYR A 322 -8.56 -21.95 -11.29
N GLN A 323 -9.63 -22.11 -12.08
CA GLN A 323 -10.94 -22.49 -11.55
C GLN A 323 -11.14 -24.00 -11.66
N SER A 324 -11.65 -24.61 -10.59
CA SER A 324 -12.07 -26.02 -10.58
C SER A 324 -13.11 -26.24 -9.49
N GLN A 325 -14.07 -27.14 -9.74
CA GLN A 325 -15.15 -27.46 -8.78
C GLN A 325 -15.91 -26.21 -8.28
N ASN A 326 -16.07 -25.19 -9.13
CA ASN A 326 -16.73 -23.89 -8.86
C ASN A 326 -16.01 -22.97 -7.87
N VAL A 327 -14.75 -23.25 -7.53
CA VAL A 327 -13.91 -22.39 -6.68
C VAL A 327 -12.57 -22.11 -7.35
N TYR A 328 -11.77 -21.22 -6.76
CA TYR A 328 -10.44 -20.87 -7.25
C TYR A 328 -9.36 -21.67 -6.53
N TRP A 329 -8.38 -22.12 -7.28
CA TRP A 329 -7.28 -22.96 -6.81
C TRP A 329 -5.96 -22.36 -7.22
N ARG A 330 -4.94 -22.62 -6.41
CA ARG A 330 -3.55 -22.51 -6.81
C ARG A 330 -2.74 -23.60 -6.13
N ASN A 331 -1.94 -24.31 -6.93
CA ASN A 331 -1.14 -25.42 -6.45
C ASN A 331 0.25 -24.94 -6.06
N TYR A 332 0.77 -25.51 -4.99
CA TYR A 332 2.11 -25.26 -4.47
C TYR A 332 2.85 -26.60 -4.31
N SER A 333 4.18 -26.55 -4.27
CA SER A 333 5.01 -27.75 -4.13
C SER A 333 4.76 -28.49 -2.81
N GLY A 334 4.31 -27.80 -1.77
CA GLY A 334 3.99 -28.37 -0.45
C GLY A 334 2.51 -28.31 -0.08
N GLY A 335 1.60 -27.86 -0.95
CA GLY A 335 0.19 -27.70 -0.59
C GLY A 335 -0.70 -27.06 -1.65
N LEU A 336 -1.86 -26.57 -1.21
CA LEU A 336 -2.89 -25.98 -2.07
C LEU A 336 -3.43 -24.71 -1.40
N SER A 337 -3.74 -23.69 -2.18
CA SER A 337 -4.66 -22.61 -1.76
C SER A 337 -5.98 -22.77 -2.52
N ILE A 338 -7.09 -22.77 -1.79
CA ILE A 338 -8.43 -22.95 -2.34
C ILE A 338 -9.32 -21.86 -1.76
N VAL A 339 -9.97 -21.06 -2.62
CA VAL A 339 -10.82 -19.94 -2.20
C VAL A 339 -12.17 -20.01 -2.90
N ASN A 340 -13.23 -20.00 -2.11
CA ASN A 340 -14.58 -19.71 -2.57
C ASN A 340 -14.92 -18.24 -2.24
N PRO A 341 -14.84 -17.32 -3.20
CA PRO A 341 -15.17 -15.93 -2.95
C PRO A 341 -16.68 -15.66 -3.08
N SER A 342 -17.54 -16.66 -3.29
CA SER A 342 -18.98 -16.39 -3.48
C SER A 342 -19.63 -15.88 -2.20
N ALA A 343 -20.34 -14.75 -2.29
CA ALA A 343 -21.09 -14.22 -1.15
C ALA A 343 -22.33 -15.06 -0.76
N THR A 344 -22.80 -15.94 -1.66
CA THR A 344 -24.13 -16.57 -1.53
C THR A 344 -24.11 -18.08 -1.70
N LYS A 345 -23.02 -18.67 -2.18
CA LYS A 345 -22.93 -20.10 -2.46
C LYS A 345 -21.80 -20.73 -1.68
N THR A 346 -22.07 -21.89 -1.12
CA THR A 346 -21.08 -22.78 -0.52
C THR A 346 -20.84 -23.97 -1.45
N TYR A 347 -19.61 -24.45 -1.48
CA TYR A 347 -19.22 -25.60 -2.30
C TYR A 347 -18.47 -26.63 -1.46
N THR A 348 -18.66 -27.89 -1.79
CA THR A 348 -17.83 -29.01 -1.30
C THR A 348 -16.86 -29.38 -2.41
N VAL A 349 -15.58 -29.46 -2.09
CA VAL A 349 -14.51 -29.80 -3.03
C VAL A 349 -13.93 -31.16 -2.68
N SER A 350 -13.67 -31.98 -3.70
CA SER A 350 -12.93 -33.23 -3.54
C SER A 350 -11.45 -32.96 -3.75
N LEU A 351 -10.63 -33.36 -2.77
CA LEU A 351 -9.17 -33.32 -2.88
C LEU A 351 -8.64 -34.60 -3.55
N ASN A 352 -7.39 -34.59 -4.03
CA ASN A 352 -6.79 -35.79 -4.62
C ASN A 352 -6.58 -36.86 -3.53
N ALA A 353 -7.35 -37.95 -3.62
CA ALA A 353 -7.33 -39.07 -2.67
C ALA A 353 -5.96 -39.79 -2.56
N GLY A 354 -5.04 -39.56 -3.49
CA GLY A 354 -3.66 -40.06 -3.40
C GLY A 354 -2.77 -39.32 -2.41
N ASN A 355 -3.24 -38.20 -1.84
CA ASN A 355 -2.51 -37.37 -0.90
C ASN A 355 -3.27 -37.26 0.43
N SER A 356 -2.53 -37.00 1.52
CA SER A 356 -3.10 -36.58 2.80
C SER A 356 -2.94 -35.08 2.97
N TYR A 357 -4.00 -34.39 3.36
CA TYR A 357 -4.00 -32.94 3.56
C TYR A 357 -4.28 -32.61 5.02
N VAL A 358 -3.66 -31.52 5.47
CA VAL A 358 -3.99 -30.87 6.73
C VAL A 358 -4.20 -29.39 6.49
N ASP A 359 -5.04 -28.74 7.30
CA ASP A 359 -5.07 -27.28 7.34
C ASP A 359 -3.82 -26.70 8.02
N LEU A 360 -3.76 -25.37 8.11
CA LEU A 360 -2.63 -24.66 8.71
C LEU A 360 -2.43 -25.01 10.19
N HIS A 361 -3.45 -25.54 10.90
CA HIS A 361 -3.36 -25.95 12.30
C HIS A 361 -3.07 -27.45 12.47
N GLY A 362 -2.88 -28.18 11.37
CA GLY A 362 -2.58 -29.62 11.37
C GLY A 362 -3.82 -30.53 11.48
N TYR A 363 -5.03 -30.00 11.33
CA TYR A 363 -6.24 -30.83 11.29
C TYR A 363 -6.39 -31.49 9.93
N ALA A 364 -6.65 -32.80 9.92
CA ALA A 364 -6.86 -33.56 8.69
C ALA A 364 -8.06 -33.01 7.89
N ILE A 365 -7.90 -32.96 6.57
CA ILE A 365 -8.97 -32.60 5.64
C ILE A 365 -9.39 -33.86 4.89
N ASP A 366 -10.65 -34.26 5.09
CA ASP A 366 -11.29 -35.44 4.49
C ASP A 366 -11.99 -35.13 3.15
#